data_AF-A0A8B6GB42-F1
#
_entry.id   AF-A0A8B6GB42-F1
#
_cell.length_a   1.000
_cell.length_b   1.000
_cell.length_c   1.000
_cell.angle_alpha   90.00
_cell.angle_beta   90.00
_cell.angle_gamma   90.00
#
_symmetry.space_group_name_H-M   'P 1'
#
loop_
_entity.id
_entity.type
_entity.pdbx_description
1 polymer ?
#
loop_
_entity_poly.entity_id
_entity_poly.type
_entity_poly.pdbx_seq_one_letter_code
_entity_poly.pdbx_strand_id
1 'polypeptide(L)'
;MSDFTRDPIGLQVQRADSEEFIRNIHLGNTIGERDWAWEKICFEKIQLGKSLLRKVNELQLLHSEHEELKEQLDRNEQKTREVQSDLEKQMVNTQKVIKRLTEEKTKNRRLEQEMENLKDLEGRVNDMTNKRYQLEQDISTLNNILIECRKELQEYKEELQTEKIKQKFLEQLHDMKDTALAKANGDNEKLKKKLSILADERPEYLTGQDEQIDNKRFKRKRLQECRYCHKALVPGQNTGTCYYHPRKPVHLHGNNDPKIKIWQCCGQEGKSEPEGCCQNTFHQPL
;
A
#
# COMPACT_ATOMS: atom_id res chain seq x y z
N MET A 1 -92.24 27.06 9.11
CA MET A 1 -93.19 28.19 9.23
C MET A 1 -93.70 28.50 7.83
N SER A 2 -95.01 28.72 7.74
CA SER A 2 -95.82 29.15 6.58
C SER A 2 -95.92 28.20 5.38
N ASP A 3 -97.01 27.44 5.41
CA ASP A 3 -97.74 26.86 4.28
C ASP A 3 -98.03 27.88 3.18
N PHE A 4 -97.86 27.49 1.92
CA PHE A 4 -98.63 28.00 0.78
C PHE A 4 -98.75 26.89 -0.27
N THR A 5 -99.71 25.99 -0.03
CA THR A 5 -100.34 25.21 -1.09
C THR A 5 -101.00 26.18 -2.07
N ARG A 6 -100.38 26.40 -3.24
CA ARG A 6 -101.03 27.05 -4.38
C ARG A 6 -101.84 26.01 -5.13
N ASP A 7 -103.15 26.05 -4.94
CA ASP A 7 -104.11 25.37 -5.80
C ASP A 7 -103.89 25.79 -7.27
N PRO A 8 -103.91 24.86 -8.23
CA PRO A 8 -104.00 25.22 -9.63
C PRO A 8 -105.40 25.77 -9.88
N ILE A 9 -105.51 27.08 -10.12
CA ILE A 9 -106.71 27.67 -10.71
C ILE A 9 -106.84 27.07 -12.11
N GLY A 10 -107.60 25.99 -12.20
CA GLY A 10 -108.06 25.42 -13.46
C GLY A 10 -109.02 26.41 -14.12
N LEU A 11 -108.48 27.37 -14.85
CA LEU A 11 -109.22 28.11 -15.86
C LEU A 11 -109.50 27.14 -17.02
N GLN A 12 -110.59 26.37 -16.88
CA GLN A 12 -111.23 25.72 -18.01
C GLN A 12 -111.75 26.83 -18.94
N VAL A 13 -110.93 27.20 -19.92
CA VAL A 13 -111.41 27.92 -21.10
C VAL A 13 -112.26 26.93 -21.87
N GLN A 14 -113.57 26.94 -21.62
CA GLN A 14 -114.53 26.30 -22.51
C GLN A 14 -114.27 26.84 -23.92
N ARG A 15 -114.02 25.94 -24.88
CA ARG A 15 -114.07 26.28 -26.30
C ARG A 15 -115.51 26.73 -26.58
N ALA A 16 -115.73 28.04 -26.56
CA ALA A 16 -116.92 28.61 -27.16
C ALA A 16 -116.78 28.40 -28.67
N ASP A 17 -117.71 27.65 -29.25
CA ASP A 17 -117.77 27.32 -30.66
C ASP A 17 -117.81 28.61 -31.49
N SER A 18 -116.75 28.82 -32.27
CA SER A 18 -116.57 29.98 -33.15
C SER A 18 -117.65 30.11 -34.23
N GLU A 19 -118.50 29.10 -34.41
CA GLU A 19 -119.55 29.07 -35.43
C GLU A 19 -120.86 29.76 -34.97
N GLU A 20 -121.09 29.92 -33.67
CA GLU A 20 -122.28 30.61 -33.17
C GLU A 20 -122.08 32.13 -33.17
N PHE A 21 -120.84 32.59 -32.96
CA PHE A 21 -120.47 34.01 -33.01
C PHE A 21 -120.60 34.61 -34.42
N ILE A 22 -120.28 33.84 -35.47
CA ILE A 22 -120.39 34.30 -36.86
C ILE A 22 -121.87 34.43 -37.29
N ARG A 23 -122.77 33.64 -36.70
CA ARG A 23 -124.20 33.65 -37.09
C ARG A 23 -124.96 34.90 -36.66
N ASN A 24 -124.53 35.58 -35.60
CA ASN A 24 -125.20 36.80 -35.12
C ASN A 24 -124.83 38.08 -35.90
N ILE A 25 -123.94 38.00 -36.88
CA ILE A 25 -123.46 39.17 -37.66
C ILE A 25 -124.48 39.65 -38.72
N HIS A 26 -125.55 38.88 -39.01
CA HIS A 26 -126.43 39.16 -40.16
C HIS A 26 -127.75 39.90 -39.87
N LEU A 27 -128.01 40.36 -38.65
CA LEU A 27 -129.25 41.09 -38.32
C LEU A 27 -128.96 42.31 -37.43
N GLY A 28 -128.68 43.47 -38.04
CA GLY A 28 -128.54 44.72 -37.26
C GLY A 28 -127.86 45.89 -37.96
N ASN A 29 -128.35 46.31 -39.13
CA ASN A 29 -127.90 47.57 -39.74
C ASN A 29 -128.36 48.77 -38.91
N THR A 30 -127.38 49.55 -38.40
CA THR A 30 -127.39 50.92 -37.80
C THR A 30 -126.83 51.06 -36.38
N ILE A 31 -126.47 49.97 -35.68
CA ILE A 31 -125.65 49.99 -34.44
C ILE A 31 -124.26 49.33 -34.66
N GLY A 32 -124.12 48.56 -35.76
CA GLY A 32 -123.02 47.62 -36.01
C GLY A 32 -121.61 48.19 -36.19
N GLU A 33 -121.40 49.47 -36.50
CA GLU A 33 -120.02 50.00 -36.60
C GLU A 33 -119.36 50.20 -35.23
N ARG A 34 -120.14 50.56 -34.20
CA ARG A 34 -119.62 50.65 -32.82
C ARG A 34 -119.42 49.26 -32.23
N ASP A 35 -120.35 48.33 -32.47
CA ASP A 35 -120.26 46.98 -31.93
C ASP A 35 -119.11 46.18 -32.55
N TRP A 36 -118.88 46.31 -33.86
CA TRP A 36 -117.73 45.69 -34.53
C TRP A 36 -116.39 46.27 -34.07
N ALA A 37 -116.32 47.59 -33.84
CA ALA A 37 -115.13 48.22 -33.26
C ALA A 37 -114.86 47.70 -31.83
N TRP A 38 -115.90 47.54 -31.01
CA TRP A 38 -115.77 46.95 -29.67
C TRP A 38 -115.34 45.48 -29.69
N GLU A 39 -115.91 44.66 -30.58
CA GLU A 39 -115.52 43.26 -30.74
C GLU A 39 -114.08 43.10 -31.20
N LYS A 40 -113.63 43.94 -32.15
CA LYS A 40 -112.23 43.98 -32.60
C LYS A 40 -111.28 44.36 -31.46
N ILE A 41 -111.62 45.38 -30.67
CA ILE A 41 -110.84 45.78 -29.49
C ILE A 41 -110.80 44.64 -28.46
N CYS A 42 -111.91 43.96 -28.22
CA CYS A 42 -111.98 42.82 -27.30
C CYS A 42 -111.10 41.65 -27.79
N PHE A 43 -111.15 41.31 -29.08
CA PHE A 43 -110.31 40.28 -29.68
C PHE A 43 -108.82 40.62 -29.58
N GLU A 44 -108.42 41.85 -29.96
CA GLU A 44 -107.04 42.31 -29.84
C GLU A 44 -106.54 42.27 -28.39
N LYS A 45 -107.37 42.67 -27.41
CA LYS A 45 -107.05 42.57 -25.99
C LYS A 45 -106.89 41.12 -25.51
N ILE A 46 -107.73 40.19 -25.98
CA ILE A 46 -107.61 38.76 -25.66
C ILE A 46 -106.31 38.18 -26.26
N GLN A 47 -105.98 38.51 -27.50
CA GLN A 47 -104.73 38.08 -28.14
C GLN A 47 -103.50 38.65 -27.43
N LEU A 48 -103.56 39.92 -27.04
CA LEU A 48 -102.52 40.56 -26.23
C LEU A 48 -102.39 39.87 -24.86
N GLY A 49 -103.50 39.56 -24.19
CA GLY A 49 -103.52 38.80 -22.94
C GLY A 49 -102.89 37.41 -23.06
N LYS A 50 -103.20 36.66 -24.12
CA LYS A 50 -102.56 35.35 -24.41
C LYS A 50 -101.07 35.49 -24.70
N SER A 51 -100.67 36.54 -25.43
CA SER A 51 -99.25 36.79 -25.69
C SER A 51 -98.50 37.18 -24.43
N LEU A 52 -99.09 37.99 -23.55
CA LEU A 52 -98.51 38.36 -22.26
C LEU A 52 -98.38 37.15 -21.35
N LEU A 53 -99.40 36.29 -21.28
CA LEU A 53 -99.35 35.08 -20.46
C LEU A 53 -98.22 34.13 -20.90
N ARG A 54 -98.01 33.95 -22.21
CA ARG A 54 -96.87 33.17 -22.73
C ARG A 54 -95.53 33.75 -22.27
N LYS A 55 -95.34 35.07 -22.40
CA LYS A 55 -94.12 35.75 -21.95
C LYS A 55 -93.92 35.63 -20.43
N VAL A 56 -94.99 35.70 -19.63
CA VAL A 56 -94.90 35.51 -18.18
C VAL A 56 -94.45 34.09 -17.83
N ASN A 57 -94.98 33.07 -18.52
CA ASN A 57 -94.56 31.68 -18.30
C ASN A 57 -93.09 31.45 -18.72
N GLU A 58 -92.66 32.03 -19.85
CA GLU A 58 -91.25 32.00 -20.28
C GLU A 58 -90.34 32.65 -19.24
N LEU A 59 -90.73 33.82 -18.70
CA LEU A 59 -89.98 34.50 -17.64
C LEU A 59 -89.92 33.69 -16.34
N GLN A 60 -90.99 32.98 -15.98
CA GLN A 60 -91.00 32.11 -14.81
C GLN A 60 -90.05 30.92 -14.97
N LEU A 61 -90.02 30.31 -16.16
CA LEU A 61 -89.10 29.22 -16.46
C LEU A 61 -87.63 29.71 -16.39
N LEU A 62 -87.33 30.82 -17.06
CA LEU A 62 -85.99 31.43 -17.03
C LEU A 62 -85.57 31.83 -15.60
N HIS A 63 -86.51 32.28 -14.77
CA HIS A 63 -86.21 32.58 -13.38
C HIS A 63 -85.84 31.31 -12.59
N SER A 64 -86.55 30.20 -12.79
CA SER A 64 -86.21 28.91 -12.16
C SER A 64 -84.83 28.42 -12.59
N GLU A 65 -84.53 28.46 -13.90
CA GLU A 65 -83.21 28.08 -14.43
C GLU A 65 -82.10 28.97 -13.88
N HIS A 66 -82.34 30.27 -13.76
CA HIS A 66 -81.39 31.21 -13.18
C HIS A 66 -81.08 30.89 -11.71
N GLU A 67 -82.09 30.61 -10.89
CA GLU A 67 -81.87 30.23 -9.49
C GLU A 67 -81.12 28.90 -9.36
N GLU A 68 -81.42 27.90 -10.20
CA GLU A 68 -80.68 26.63 -10.22
C GLU A 68 -79.20 26.83 -10.59
N LEU A 69 -78.92 27.64 -11.63
CA LEU A 69 -77.55 27.97 -12.04
C LEU A 69 -76.80 28.75 -10.96
N LYS A 70 -77.49 29.64 -10.26
CA LYS A 70 -76.92 30.40 -9.15
C LYS A 70 -76.52 29.49 -7.98
N GLU A 71 -77.38 28.55 -7.59
CA GLU A 71 -77.01 27.56 -6.57
C GLU A 71 -75.85 26.66 -7.01
N GLN A 72 -75.80 26.28 -8.29
CA GLN A 72 -74.68 25.51 -8.82
C GLN A 72 -73.37 26.32 -8.78
N LEU A 73 -73.42 27.61 -9.11
CA LEU A 73 -72.28 28.51 -9.00
C LEU A 73 -71.79 28.59 -7.56
N ASP A 74 -72.69 28.81 -6.59
CA ASP A 74 -72.34 28.89 -5.17
C ASP A 74 -71.69 27.59 -4.67
N ARG A 75 -72.24 26.42 -5.06
CA ARG A 75 -71.65 25.10 -4.74
C ARG A 75 -70.27 24.92 -5.35
N ASN A 76 -70.07 25.38 -6.59
CA ASN A 76 -68.79 25.28 -7.27
C ASN A 76 -67.75 26.22 -6.65
N GLU A 77 -68.13 27.45 -6.33
CA GLU A 77 -67.26 28.40 -5.63
C GLU A 77 -66.80 27.84 -4.28
N GLN A 78 -67.71 27.23 -3.52
CA GLN A 78 -67.35 26.61 -2.24
C GLN A 78 -66.33 25.47 -2.44
N LYS A 79 -66.57 24.55 -3.40
CA LYS A 79 -65.65 23.47 -3.72
C LYS A 79 -64.27 23.99 -4.16
N THR A 80 -64.23 25.05 -4.95
CA THR A 80 -62.98 25.68 -5.39
C THR A 80 -62.20 26.24 -4.19
N ARG A 81 -62.88 26.90 -3.24
CA ARG A 81 -62.24 27.40 -2.01
C ARG A 81 -61.68 26.27 -1.13
N GLU A 82 -62.42 25.18 -0.99
CA GLU A 82 -61.97 24.00 -0.22
C GLU A 82 -60.72 23.37 -0.86
N VAL A 83 -60.74 23.11 -2.18
CA VAL A 83 -59.59 22.58 -2.92
C VAL A 83 -58.38 23.51 -2.83
N GLN A 84 -58.60 24.83 -2.95
CA GLN A 84 -57.52 25.81 -2.84
C GLN A 84 -56.89 25.76 -1.43
N SER A 85 -57.70 25.70 -0.38
CA SER A 85 -57.21 25.60 1.00
C SER A 85 -56.37 24.34 1.21
N ASP A 86 -56.79 23.21 0.64
CA ASP A 86 -56.06 21.95 0.79
C ASP A 86 -54.75 21.92 0.00
N LEU A 87 -54.73 22.51 -1.21
CA LEU A 87 -53.50 22.69 -1.98
C LEU A 87 -52.50 23.57 -1.24
N GLU A 88 -52.94 24.66 -0.62
CA GLU A 88 -52.07 25.54 0.19
C GLU A 88 -51.46 24.78 1.38
N LYS A 89 -52.26 23.95 2.09
CA LYS A 89 -51.75 23.09 3.17
C LYS A 89 -50.73 22.07 2.66
N GLN A 90 -51.01 21.41 1.54
CA GLN A 90 -50.09 20.44 0.94
C GLN A 90 -48.79 21.09 0.50
N MET A 91 -48.84 22.29 -0.08
CA MET A 91 -47.66 23.04 -0.49
C MET A 91 -46.77 23.39 0.72
N VAL A 92 -47.36 23.90 1.80
CA VAL A 92 -46.62 24.20 3.04
C VAL A 92 -45.97 22.95 3.64
N ASN A 93 -46.70 21.83 3.66
CA ASN A 93 -46.17 20.56 4.17
C ASN A 93 -45.01 20.04 3.29
N THR A 94 -45.17 20.10 1.97
CA THR A 94 -44.13 19.71 1.01
C THR A 94 -42.88 20.58 1.18
N GLN A 95 -43.03 21.90 1.34
CA GLN A 95 -41.93 22.82 1.59
C GLN A 95 -41.17 22.47 2.89
N LYS A 96 -41.88 22.10 3.95
CA LYS A 96 -41.28 21.65 5.22
C LYS A 96 -40.50 20.34 5.05
N VAL A 97 -40.99 19.41 4.23
CA VAL A 97 -40.31 18.14 3.93
C VAL A 97 -39.04 18.40 3.11
N ILE A 98 -39.13 19.24 2.07
CA ILE A 98 -37.98 19.63 1.25
C ILE A 98 -36.88 20.25 2.14
N LYS A 99 -37.24 21.17 3.04
CA LYS A 99 -36.27 21.77 3.96
C LYS A 99 -35.53 20.73 4.81
N ARG A 100 -36.27 19.79 5.42
CA ARG A 100 -35.67 18.70 6.20
C ARG A 100 -34.77 17.80 5.35
N LEU A 101 -35.21 17.44 4.15
CA LEU A 101 -34.41 16.63 3.22
C LEU A 101 -33.12 17.35 2.79
N THR A 102 -33.16 18.68 2.60
CA THR A 102 -31.95 19.45 2.29
C THR A 102 -30.97 19.47 3.46
N GLU A 103 -31.46 19.62 4.70
CA GLU A 103 -30.63 19.56 5.90
C GLU A 103 -29.97 18.18 6.05
N GLU A 104 -30.73 17.10 5.91
CA GLU A 104 -30.19 15.73 5.95
C GLU A 104 -29.19 15.45 4.82
N LYS A 105 -29.45 15.93 3.60
CA LYS A 105 -28.50 15.83 2.48
C LYS A 105 -27.16 16.51 2.82
N THR A 106 -27.18 17.66 3.49
CA THR A 106 -25.93 18.31 3.91
C THR A 106 -25.20 17.56 5.01
N LYS A 107 -25.92 16.92 5.95
CA LYS A 107 -25.32 16.05 6.98
C LYS A 107 -24.68 14.82 6.35
N ASN A 108 -25.37 14.15 5.43
CA ASN A 108 -24.83 12.99 4.72
C ASN A 108 -23.54 13.33 3.99
N ARG A 109 -23.48 14.48 3.31
CA ARG A 109 -22.24 14.94 2.65
C ARG A 109 -21.08 15.13 3.64
N ARG A 110 -21.35 15.60 4.86
CA ARG A 110 -20.31 15.72 5.91
C ARG A 110 -19.83 14.35 6.37
N LEU A 111 -20.76 13.42 6.59
CA LEU A 111 -20.43 12.05 6.98
C LEU A 111 -19.60 11.33 5.90
N GLU A 112 -19.95 11.51 4.62
CA GLU A 112 -19.15 10.99 3.50
C GLU A 112 -17.71 11.52 3.52
N GLN A 113 -17.53 12.82 3.82
CA GLN A 113 -16.21 13.42 3.94
C GLN A 113 -15.44 12.92 5.17
N GLU A 114 -16.11 12.72 6.31
CA GLU A 114 -15.51 12.14 7.51
C GLU A 114 -15.08 10.69 7.28
N MET A 115 -15.89 9.90 6.57
CA MET A 115 -15.52 8.53 6.19
C MET A 115 -14.26 8.49 5.33
N GLU A 116 -14.11 9.42 4.38
CA GLU A 116 -12.91 9.48 3.56
C GLU A 116 -11.67 9.87 4.38
N ASN A 117 -11.81 10.85 5.28
CA ASN A 117 -10.74 11.22 6.21
C ASN A 117 -10.32 10.04 7.11
N LEU A 118 -11.27 9.20 7.55
CA LEU A 118 -10.99 8.02 8.35
C LEU A 118 -10.21 6.96 7.57
N LYS A 119 -10.52 6.74 6.29
CA LYS A 119 -9.74 5.84 5.43
C LYS A 119 -8.30 6.34 5.24
N ASP A 120 -8.12 7.64 5.04
CA ASP A 120 -6.78 8.24 4.95
C ASP A 120 -5.98 8.04 6.23
N LEU A 121 -6.62 8.22 7.39
CA LEU A 121 -6.01 7.97 8.70
C LEU A 121 -5.67 6.48 8.89
N GLU A 122 -6.57 5.58 8.52
CA GLU A 122 -6.32 4.13 8.56
C GLU A 122 -5.10 3.75 7.70
N GLY A 123 -5.01 4.29 6.49
CA GLY A 123 -3.83 4.13 5.63
C GLY A 123 -2.53 4.58 6.30
N ARG A 124 -2.53 5.78 6.92
CA ARG A 124 -1.37 6.30 7.67
C ARG A 124 -0.99 5.43 8.86
N VAL A 125 -1.97 4.91 9.60
CA VAL A 125 -1.72 4.01 10.74
C VAL A 125 -1.12 2.69 10.26
N ASN A 126 -1.58 2.15 9.14
CA ASN A 126 -1.02 0.94 8.54
C ASN A 126 0.44 1.16 8.10
N ASP A 127 0.74 2.29 7.44
CA ASP A 127 2.10 2.65 7.05
C ASP A 127 3.04 2.76 8.27
N MET A 128 2.57 3.39 9.35
CA MET A 128 3.32 3.51 10.60
C MET A 128 3.55 2.15 11.26
N THR A 129 2.56 1.26 11.22
CA THR A 129 2.66 -0.10 11.76
C THR A 129 3.68 -0.92 10.98
N ASN A 130 3.65 -0.85 9.65
CA ASN A 130 4.63 -1.52 8.79
C ASN A 130 6.05 -1.00 9.02
N LYS A 131 6.22 0.33 9.16
CA LYS A 131 7.53 0.93 9.51
C LYS A 131 8.01 0.47 10.88
N ARG A 132 7.11 0.38 11.87
CA ARG A 132 7.46 -0.12 13.21
C ARG A 132 7.96 -1.55 13.14
N TYR A 133 7.26 -2.42 12.41
CA TYR A 133 7.65 -3.81 12.21
C TYR A 133 9.03 -3.92 11.54
N GLN A 134 9.31 -3.11 10.52
CA GLN A 134 10.63 -3.08 9.89
C GLN A 134 11.73 -2.67 10.87
N LEU A 135 11.50 -1.61 11.65
CA LEU A 135 12.47 -1.17 12.66
C LEU A 135 12.71 -2.23 13.75
N GLU A 136 11.67 -2.97 14.15
CA GLU A 136 11.81 -4.10 15.09
C GLU A 136 12.72 -5.20 14.50
N GLN A 137 12.58 -5.53 13.21
CA GLN A 137 13.46 -6.47 12.51
C GLN A 137 14.90 -5.96 12.42
N ASP A 138 15.09 -4.69 12.08
CA ASP A 138 16.41 -4.07 11.99
C ASP A 138 17.12 -4.09 13.36
N ILE A 139 16.39 -3.77 14.44
CA ILE A 139 16.90 -3.86 15.81
C ILE A 139 17.29 -5.30 16.16
N SER A 140 16.47 -6.29 15.79
CA SER A 140 16.81 -7.70 16.01
C SER A 140 18.10 -8.09 15.30
N THR A 141 18.29 -7.62 14.06
CA THR A 141 19.50 -7.87 13.26
C THR A 141 20.72 -7.23 13.91
N LEU A 142 20.62 -5.96 14.31
CA LEU A 142 21.70 -5.25 15.00
C LEU A 142 22.08 -5.90 16.33
N ASN A 143 21.12 -6.42 17.08
CA ASN A 143 21.39 -7.15 18.31
C ASN A 143 22.19 -8.43 18.07
N ASN A 144 21.88 -9.18 17.00
CA ASN A 144 22.65 -10.37 16.64
C ASN A 144 24.10 -10.02 16.27
N ILE A 145 24.29 -8.98 15.43
CA ILE A 145 25.63 -8.48 15.07
C ILE A 145 26.41 -8.07 16.33
N LEU A 146 25.76 -7.37 17.25
CA LEU A 146 26.40 -6.92 18.50
C LEU A 146 26.82 -8.10 19.40
N ILE A 147 26.03 -9.18 19.42
CA ILE A 147 26.41 -10.43 20.10
C ILE A 147 27.64 -11.06 19.45
N GLU A 148 27.70 -11.12 18.12
CA GLU A 148 28.84 -11.66 17.38
C GLU A 148 30.10 -10.83 17.61
N CYS A 149 30.03 -9.50 17.47
CA CYS A 149 31.17 -8.63 17.74
C CYS A 149 31.70 -8.76 19.18
N ARG A 150 30.81 -8.98 20.16
CA ARG A 150 31.22 -9.23 21.56
C ARG A 150 31.98 -10.55 21.70
N LYS A 151 31.60 -11.60 20.96
CA LYS A 151 32.31 -12.88 20.95
C LYS A 151 33.68 -12.75 20.30
N GLU A 152 33.76 -12.16 19.11
CA GLU A 152 35.03 -11.93 18.41
C GLU A 152 35.99 -11.08 19.25
N LEU A 153 35.48 -10.05 19.93
CA LEU A 153 36.30 -9.24 20.84
C LEU A 153 36.83 -10.05 22.03
N GLN A 154 36.04 -11.00 22.53
CA GLN A 154 36.45 -11.88 23.63
C GLN A 154 37.54 -12.86 23.15
N GLU A 155 37.36 -13.48 21.99
CA GLU A 155 38.35 -14.36 21.35
C GLU A 155 39.68 -13.61 21.13
N TYR A 156 39.62 -12.40 20.57
CA TYR A 156 40.82 -11.57 20.35
C TYR A 156 41.54 -11.23 21.67
N LYS A 157 40.79 -10.98 22.76
CA LYS A 157 41.39 -10.73 24.08
C LYS A 157 42.11 -11.96 24.62
N GLU A 158 41.54 -13.14 24.43
CA GLU A 158 42.13 -14.43 24.85
C GLU A 158 43.38 -14.76 24.04
N GLU A 159 43.35 -14.53 22.72
CA GLU A 159 44.51 -14.65 21.84
C GLU A 159 45.63 -13.69 22.27
N LEU A 160 45.30 -12.42 22.53
CA LEU A 160 46.25 -11.42 22.99
C LEU A 160 46.89 -11.79 24.34
N GLN A 161 46.11 -12.34 25.28
CA GLN A 161 46.66 -12.84 26.54
C GLN A 161 47.61 -14.01 26.32
N THR A 162 47.23 -14.96 25.46
CA THR A 162 48.05 -16.11 25.10
C THR A 162 49.36 -15.67 24.45
N GLU A 163 49.32 -14.69 23.55
CA GLU A 163 50.51 -14.16 22.87
C GLU A 163 51.44 -13.41 23.84
N LYS A 164 50.87 -12.64 24.78
CA LYS A 164 51.66 -12.02 25.87
C LYS A 164 52.36 -13.07 26.74
N ILE A 165 51.71 -14.21 27.01
CA ILE A 165 52.34 -15.31 27.77
C ILE A 165 53.48 -15.93 26.96
N LYS A 166 53.27 -16.19 25.66
CA LYS A 166 54.34 -16.69 24.78
C LYS A 166 55.54 -15.75 24.72
N GLN A 167 55.31 -14.44 24.62
CA GLN A 167 56.38 -13.44 24.63
C GLN A 167 57.21 -13.51 25.91
N LYS A 168 56.57 -13.62 27.09
CA LYS A 168 57.28 -13.83 28.36
C LYS A 168 58.11 -15.12 28.39
N PHE A 169 57.60 -16.21 27.84
CA PHE A 169 58.36 -17.46 27.75
C PHE A 169 59.56 -17.34 26.80
N LEU A 170 59.39 -16.64 25.68
CA LEU A 170 60.49 -16.36 24.75
C LEU A 170 61.57 -15.50 25.41
N GLU A 171 61.19 -14.46 26.16
CA GLU A 171 62.11 -13.64 26.96
C GLU A 171 62.92 -14.51 27.94
N GLN A 172 62.25 -15.38 28.70
CA GLN A 172 62.92 -16.31 29.62
C GLN A 172 63.89 -17.27 28.90
N LEU A 173 63.51 -17.78 27.72
CA LEU A 173 64.39 -18.65 26.92
C LEU A 173 65.63 -17.90 26.42
N HIS A 174 65.49 -16.63 26.06
CA HIS A 174 66.61 -15.77 25.70
C HIS A 174 67.55 -15.56 26.89
N ASP A 175 67.02 -15.23 28.07
CA ASP A 175 67.82 -15.08 29.30
C ASP A 175 68.56 -16.38 29.68
N MET A 176 67.89 -17.53 29.58
CA MET A 176 68.50 -18.84 29.82
C MET A 176 69.61 -19.16 28.82
N LYS A 177 69.42 -18.81 27.54
CA LYS A 177 70.43 -18.99 26.52
C LYS A 177 71.66 -18.12 26.79
N ASP A 178 71.45 -16.87 27.18
CA ASP A 178 72.53 -15.93 27.45
C ASP A 178 73.33 -16.31 28.71
N THR A 179 72.65 -16.78 29.76
CA THR A 179 73.32 -17.33 30.95
C THR A 179 74.10 -18.61 30.64
N ALA A 180 73.56 -19.51 29.83
CA ALA A 180 74.28 -20.71 29.37
C ALA A 180 75.52 -20.36 28.53
N LEU A 181 75.40 -19.37 27.63
CA LEU A 181 76.53 -18.86 26.84
C LEU A 181 77.59 -18.21 27.72
N ALA A 182 77.19 -17.39 28.70
CA ALA A 182 78.12 -16.77 29.65
C ALA A 182 78.88 -17.83 30.46
N LYS A 183 78.18 -18.87 30.94
CA LYS A 183 78.80 -20.01 31.62
C LYS A 183 79.76 -20.76 30.71
N ALA A 184 79.34 -21.09 29.49
CA ALA A 184 80.18 -21.78 28.50
C ALA A 184 81.43 -20.96 28.16
N ASN A 185 81.30 -19.64 28.00
CA ASN A 185 82.42 -18.72 27.78
C ASN A 185 83.36 -18.68 28.99
N GLY A 186 82.83 -18.58 30.21
CA GLY A 186 83.63 -18.61 31.43
C GLY A 186 84.36 -19.95 31.62
N ASP A 187 83.72 -21.07 31.30
CA ASP A 187 84.35 -22.39 31.35
C ASP A 187 85.38 -22.58 30.23
N ASN A 188 85.14 -22.01 29.04
CA ASN A 188 86.11 -21.95 27.95
C ASN A 188 87.33 -21.10 28.35
N GLU A 189 87.14 -19.95 29.00
CA GLU A 189 88.25 -19.16 29.55
C GLU A 189 89.05 -19.92 30.61
N LYS A 190 88.38 -20.64 31.52
CA LYS A 190 89.06 -21.51 32.49
C LYS A 190 89.85 -22.62 31.80
N LEU A 191 89.29 -23.25 30.77
CA LEU A 191 89.96 -24.26 29.95
C LEU A 191 91.16 -23.66 29.22
N LYS A 192 91.03 -22.49 28.60
CA LYS A 192 92.15 -21.77 27.98
C LYS A 192 93.26 -21.47 28.99
N LYS A 193 92.92 -21.04 30.21
CA LYS A 193 93.89 -20.83 31.29
C LYS A 193 94.59 -22.14 31.69
N LYS A 194 93.84 -23.23 31.89
CA LYS A 194 94.41 -24.55 32.19
C LYS A 194 95.32 -25.07 31.06
N LEU A 195 94.92 -24.87 29.80
CA LEU A 195 95.74 -25.21 28.64
C LEU A 195 97.01 -24.36 28.55
N SER A 196 96.94 -23.07 28.89
CA SER A 196 98.13 -22.21 28.99
C SER A 196 99.10 -22.71 30.06
N ILE A 197 98.60 -23.03 31.26
CA ILE A 197 99.43 -23.58 32.35
C ILE A 197 100.06 -24.91 31.94
N LEU A 198 99.31 -25.81 31.31
CA LEU A 198 99.86 -27.07 30.79
C LEU A 198 100.84 -26.89 29.63
N ALA A 199 100.69 -25.83 28.84
CA ALA A 199 101.65 -25.46 27.81
C ALA A 199 102.94 -24.86 28.40
N ASP A 200 102.82 -24.12 29.52
CA ASP A 200 103.94 -23.56 30.27
C ASP A 200 104.67 -24.61 31.14
N GLU A 201 103.95 -25.65 31.61
CA GLU A 201 104.48 -26.82 32.35
C GLU A 201 104.95 -27.95 31.43
N ARG A 202 105.06 -27.71 30.12
CA ARG A 202 105.52 -28.72 29.17
C ARG A 202 106.96 -29.13 29.54
N PRO A 203 107.22 -30.40 29.88
CA PRO A 203 108.58 -30.86 30.11
C PRO A 203 109.38 -30.69 28.81
N GLU A 204 110.54 -30.05 28.88
CA GLU A 204 111.43 -29.76 27.74
C GLU A 204 111.88 -31.01 26.96
N TYR A 205 111.54 -32.23 27.40
CA TYR A 205 111.89 -33.48 26.74
C TYR A 205 110.82 -34.07 25.79
N LEU A 206 109.67 -33.40 25.58
CA LEU A 206 108.64 -33.85 24.61
C LEU A 206 108.36 -32.81 23.51
N THR A 207 109.39 -32.11 23.03
CA THR A 207 109.39 -31.44 21.72
C THR A 207 109.98 -32.38 20.67
N GLY A 208 109.24 -33.43 20.35
CA GLY A 208 109.59 -34.35 19.28
C GLY A 208 108.35 -35.10 18.86
N GLN A 209 107.87 -34.79 17.65
CA GLN A 209 106.74 -35.42 16.96
C GLN A 209 105.36 -34.94 17.43
N ASP A 210 104.87 -33.90 16.74
CA ASP A 210 103.58 -34.01 16.05
C ASP A 210 103.60 -33.00 14.90
N GLU A 211 103.93 -33.54 13.72
CA GLU A 211 103.84 -32.86 12.45
C GLU A 211 102.37 -32.73 12.02
N GLN A 212 102.03 -31.53 11.53
CA GLN A 212 101.02 -31.29 10.49
C GLN A 212 99.59 -31.76 10.77
N ILE A 213 98.83 -30.97 11.52
CA ILE A 213 97.38 -30.88 11.29
C ILE A 213 97.17 -29.95 10.08
N ASP A 214 97.13 -30.61 8.94
CA ASP A 214 96.80 -30.09 7.62
C ASP A 214 95.36 -29.48 7.68
N ASN A 215 95.25 -28.15 7.73
CA ASN A 215 93.98 -27.43 7.68
C ASN A 215 93.36 -27.53 6.27
N LYS A 216 92.87 -28.74 5.93
CA LYS A 216 92.05 -28.96 4.75
C LYS A 216 90.70 -28.29 4.97
N ARG A 217 90.60 -27.08 4.45
CA ARG A 217 89.35 -26.36 4.18
C ARG A 217 88.36 -27.33 3.55
N PHE A 218 87.36 -27.77 4.30
CA PHE A 218 86.25 -28.56 3.75
C PHE A 218 85.59 -27.76 2.64
N LYS A 219 85.89 -28.07 1.38
CA LYS A 219 85.06 -27.63 0.25
C LYS A 219 83.68 -28.25 0.48
N ARG A 220 82.70 -27.45 0.90
CA ARG A 220 81.29 -27.85 0.91
C ARG A 220 80.97 -28.32 -0.51
N LYS A 221 80.76 -29.62 -0.71
CA LYS A 221 80.13 -30.12 -1.94
C LYS A 221 78.79 -29.40 -2.02
N ARG A 222 78.55 -28.62 -3.09
CA ARG A 222 77.21 -28.08 -3.35
C ARG A 222 76.27 -29.27 -3.44
N LEU A 223 75.24 -29.29 -2.61
CA LEU A 223 74.16 -30.26 -2.75
C LEU A 223 73.56 -30.02 -4.15
N GLN A 224 73.50 -31.06 -4.98
CA GLN A 224 72.80 -30.97 -6.25
C GLN A 224 71.30 -30.85 -5.94
N GLU A 225 70.57 -30.02 -6.67
CA GLU A 225 69.11 -29.90 -6.51
C GLU A 225 68.41 -30.82 -7.51
N CYS A 226 67.17 -31.22 -7.22
CA CYS A 226 66.38 -31.97 -8.18
C CYS A 226 65.89 -31.05 -9.31
N ARG A 227 66.05 -31.47 -10.57
CA ARG A 227 65.60 -30.73 -11.76
C ARG A 227 64.11 -30.38 -11.75
N TYR A 228 63.28 -31.19 -11.11
CA TYR A 228 61.83 -31.08 -11.19
C TYR A 228 61.19 -30.44 -9.95
N CYS A 229 61.61 -30.84 -8.74
CA CYS A 229 61.02 -30.32 -7.50
C CYS A 229 61.94 -29.35 -6.75
N HIS A 230 63.15 -29.09 -7.26
CA HIS A 230 64.15 -28.17 -6.71
C HIS A 230 64.57 -28.45 -5.25
N LYS A 231 64.20 -29.60 -4.68
CA LYS A 231 64.67 -30.03 -3.36
C LYS A 231 66.14 -30.47 -3.45
N ALA A 232 66.92 -30.19 -2.40
CA ALA A 232 68.31 -30.60 -2.29
C ALA A 232 68.43 -32.14 -2.25
N LEU A 233 69.32 -32.69 -3.07
CA LEU A 233 69.60 -34.11 -3.17
C LEU A 233 70.77 -34.48 -2.27
N VAL A 234 70.54 -35.47 -1.42
CA VAL A 234 71.57 -36.07 -0.58
C VAL A 234 72.13 -37.29 -1.32
N PRO A 235 73.46 -37.40 -1.51
CA PRO A 235 74.07 -38.54 -2.18
C PRO A 235 73.67 -39.87 -1.51
N GLY A 236 73.04 -40.78 -2.26
CA GLY A 236 72.61 -42.09 -1.77
C GLY A 236 71.14 -42.19 -1.31
N GLN A 237 70.38 -41.09 -1.30
CA GLN A 237 68.94 -41.08 -0.93
C GLN A 237 68.01 -40.67 -2.09
N ASN A 238 68.46 -40.80 -3.34
CA ASN A 238 67.67 -40.42 -4.53
C ASN A 238 66.56 -41.43 -4.92
N THR A 239 66.22 -42.37 -4.04
CA THR A 239 65.30 -43.49 -4.29
C THR A 239 63.83 -43.18 -3.96
N GLY A 240 63.53 -41.98 -3.46
CA GLY A 240 62.16 -41.53 -3.21
C GLY A 240 61.43 -41.06 -4.46
N THR A 241 60.11 -41.29 -4.52
CA THR A 241 59.23 -40.77 -5.57
C THR A 241 59.26 -39.24 -5.55
N CYS A 242 59.64 -38.64 -6.67
CA CYS A 242 59.71 -37.19 -6.84
C CYS A 242 58.35 -36.65 -7.27
N TYR A 243 57.71 -35.83 -6.44
CA TYR A 243 56.47 -35.13 -6.76
C TYR A 243 56.76 -33.71 -7.24
N TYR A 244 56.22 -33.33 -8.41
CA TYR A 244 56.47 -32.03 -9.03
C TYR A 244 55.32 -31.58 -9.94
N HIS A 245 55.36 -30.32 -10.37
CA HIS A 245 54.49 -29.77 -11.41
C HIS A 245 55.28 -29.54 -12.70
N PRO A 246 54.96 -30.21 -13.83
CA PRO A 246 55.74 -30.13 -15.07
C PRO A 246 55.61 -28.78 -15.80
N ARG A 247 54.60 -27.97 -15.44
CA ARG A 247 54.32 -26.67 -16.05
C ARG A 247 54.30 -25.59 -14.99
N LYS A 248 54.82 -24.41 -15.34
CA LYS A 248 54.73 -23.22 -14.47
C LYS A 248 53.25 -22.85 -14.25
N PRO A 249 52.89 -22.36 -13.05
CA PRO A 249 51.52 -21.94 -12.79
C PRO A 249 51.14 -20.73 -13.64
N VAL A 250 49.88 -20.68 -14.06
CA VAL A 250 49.29 -19.53 -14.76
C VAL A 250 48.66 -18.61 -13.72
N HIS A 251 48.90 -17.31 -13.86
CA HIS A 251 48.31 -16.30 -12.98
C HIS A 251 46.96 -15.89 -13.56
N LEU A 252 45.88 -16.00 -12.78
CA LEU A 252 44.61 -15.40 -13.15
C LEU A 252 44.63 -13.92 -12.75
N HIS A 253 44.40 -13.04 -13.73
CA HIS A 253 44.14 -11.62 -13.47
C HIS A 253 42.63 -11.43 -13.28
N GLY A 254 42.18 -11.44 -12.03
CA GLY A 254 40.83 -11.04 -11.62
C GLY A 254 40.88 -9.67 -10.94
N ASN A 255 39.89 -8.81 -11.21
CA ASN A 255 39.91 -7.38 -10.91
C ASN A 255 40.01 -6.97 -9.42
N ASN A 256 40.11 -7.87 -8.45
CA ASN A 256 40.17 -7.49 -7.02
C ASN A 256 41.02 -8.38 -6.10
N ASP A 257 41.84 -9.32 -6.61
CA ASP A 257 42.80 -10.02 -5.73
C ASP A 257 44.05 -10.48 -6.50
N PRO A 258 45.23 -9.87 -6.29
CA PRO A 258 46.44 -10.25 -7.00
C PRO A 258 47.02 -11.54 -6.40
N LYS A 259 47.29 -12.52 -7.28
CA LYS A 259 48.15 -13.72 -7.08
C LYS A 259 47.44 -15.04 -6.73
N ILE A 260 46.25 -15.31 -7.28
CA ILE A 260 45.82 -16.71 -7.39
C ILE A 260 46.55 -17.35 -8.58
N LYS A 261 47.30 -18.42 -8.29
CA LYS A 261 48.03 -19.23 -9.25
C LYS A 261 47.25 -20.52 -9.52
N ILE A 262 47.17 -20.92 -10.79
CA ILE A 262 46.58 -22.19 -11.22
C ILE A 262 47.67 -23.10 -11.76
N TRP A 263 47.76 -24.32 -11.22
CA TRP A 263 48.63 -25.37 -11.74
C TRP A 263 47.88 -26.21 -12.77
N GLN A 264 48.13 -25.96 -14.05
CA GLN A 264 47.43 -26.59 -15.17
C GLN A 264 47.50 -28.14 -15.19
N CYS A 265 48.45 -28.76 -14.50
CA CYS A 265 48.54 -30.22 -14.44
C CYS A 265 47.44 -30.88 -13.59
N CYS A 266 46.94 -30.18 -12.56
CA CYS A 266 46.00 -30.73 -11.58
C CYS A 266 44.78 -29.84 -11.32
N GLY A 267 44.75 -28.63 -11.88
CA GLY A 267 43.67 -27.67 -11.66
C GLY A 267 43.62 -27.10 -10.24
N GLN A 268 44.65 -27.32 -9.43
CA GLN A 268 44.72 -26.71 -8.10
C GLN A 268 44.97 -25.20 -8.22
N GLU A 269 44.31 -24.44 -7.34
CA GLU A 269 44.38 -22.98 -7.29
C GLU A 269 44.79 -22.54 -5.88
N GLY A 270 45.66 -21.54 -5.78
CA GLY A 270 46.09 -21.05 -4.47
C GLY A 270 47.10 -19.91 -4.53
N LYS A 271 47.36 -19.31 -3.36
CA LYS A 271 48.38 -18.25 -3.20
C LYS A 271 49.80 -18.84 -3.06
N SER A 272 49.93 -20.09 -2.60
CA SER A 272 51.19 -20.84 -2.43
C SER A 272 51.23 -22.09 -3.31
N GLU A 273 52.43 -22.60 -3.61
CA GLU A 273 52.60 -23.83 -4.39
C GLU A 273 52.11 -25.06 -3.63
N PRO A 274 51.16 -25.83 -4.18
CA PRO A 274 50.67 -27.06 -3.56
C PRO A 274 51.69 -28.20 -3.72
N GLU A 275 51.41 -29.34 -3.08
CA GLU A 275 52.20 -30.55 -3.29
C GLU A 275 52.13 -31.01 -4.76
N GLY A 276 53.27 -31.48 -5.28
CA GLY A 276 53.42 -31.84 -6.69
C GLY A 276 52.42 -32.89 -7.17
N CYS A 277 51.72 -32.59 -8.26
CA CYS A 277 50.67 -33.43 -8.86
C CYS A 277 51.21 -34.64 -9.64
N CYS A 278 52.42 -34.53 -10.20
CA CYS A 278 53.02 -35.53 -11.06
C CYS A 278 54.14 -36.24 -10.32
N GLN A 279 54.28 -37.54 -10.55
CA GLN A 279 55.32 -38.36 -9.94
C GLN A 279 56.37 -38.78 -10.98
N ASN A 280 57.63 -38.76 -10.56
CA ASN A 280 58.71 -39.49 -11.20
C ASN A 280 59.24 -40.51 -10.20
N THR A 281 59.57 -41.73 -10.64
CA THR A 281 60.05 -42.80 -9.74
C THR A 281 61.33 -42.41 -9.00
N PHE A 282 62.13 -41.49 -9.56
CA PHE A 282 63.38 -41.03 -8.96
C PHE A 282 63.57 -39.52 -9.13
N HIS A 283 64.24 -38.90 -8.16
CA HIS A 283 64.73 -37.54 -8.31
C HIS A 283 65.89 -37.49 -9.32
N GLN A 284 65.82 -36.57 -10.29
CA GLN A 284 66.92 -36.33 -11.24
C GLN A 284 67.76 -35.12 -10.81
N PRO A 285 69.10 -35.25 -10.68
CA PRO A 285 69.97 -34.12 -10.36
C PRO A 285 70.03 -33.10 -11.51
N LEU A 286 70.11 -31.82 -11.12
CA LEU A 286 70.36 -30.67 -12.00
C LEU A 286 71.83 -30.60 -12.46
#